data_AF-A0A2M7J7H7-F1
#
_entry.id   AF-A0A2M7J7H7-F1
#
_cell.length_a   1.000
_cell.length_b   1.000
_cell.length_c   1.000
_cell.angle_alpha   90.00
_cell.angle_beta   90.00
_cell.angle_gamma   90.00
#
_symmetry.space_group_name_H-M   'P 1'
#
loop_
_entity.id
_entity.type
_entity.pdbx_description
1 polymer ?
#
loop_
_entity_poly.entity_id
_entity_poly.type
_entity_poly.pdbx_seq_one_letter_code
_entity_poly.pdbx_strand_id
1 'polypeptide(L)'
;MEEKRFALVLTTDDVSVLKNVLFLEPGLTDVTECLHPVIGGYFAIFSETNIQEALDALSYGYQTVAQSETEKRDYLNLYQKITKKTSDAGMEASA
;
A
#
# COMPACT_ATOMS: atom_id res chain seq x y z
N MET A 1 -17.84 -9.15 -13.26
CA MET A 1 -16.57 -8.54 -13.68
C MET A 1 -15.50 -9.10 -12.76
N GLU A 2 -14.40 -9.62 -13.30
CA GLU A 2 -13.23 -9.95 -12.47
C GLU A 2 -12.58 -8.63 -12.06
N GLU A 3 -12.48 -8.41 -10.75
CA GLU A 3 -11.78 -7.27 -10.19
C GLU A 3 -10.28 -7.56 -10.24
N LYS A 4 -9.49 -6.60 -10.75
CA LYS A 4 -8.04 -6.75 -10.84
C LYS A 4 -7.45 -6.78 -9.43
N ARG A 5 -6.63 -7.80 -9.15
CA ARG A 5 -5.97 -8.01 -7.87
C ARG A 5 -4.46 -7.89 -8.01
N PHE A 6 -3.83 -7.28 -7.02
CA PHE A 6 -2.40 -7.02 -6.97
C PHE A 6 -1.79 -7.71 -5.75
N ALA A 7 -0.83 -8.58 -6.00
CA ALA A 7 -0.07 -9.24 -4.93
C ALA A 7 1.14 -8.37 -4.56
N LEU A 8 1.22 -7.96 -3.29
CA LEU A 8 2.32 -7.15 -2.77
C LEU A 8 2.98 -7.84 -1.57
N VAL A 9 4.31 -7.69 -1.50
CA VAL A 9 5.09 -8.02 -0.30
C VAL A 9 5.50 -6.71 0.37
N LEU A 10 4.98 -6.49 1.57
CA LEU A 10 5.21 -5.33 2.41
C LEU A 10 6.18 -5.69 3.54
N THR A 11 7.13 -4.82 3.84
CA THR A 11 7.98 -4.96 5.03
C THR A 11 7.19 -4.60 6.28
N THR A 12 7.74 -4.89 7.46
CA THR A 12 7.14 -4.44 8.74
C THR A 12 7.01 -2.91 8.79
N ASP A 13 7.98 -2.20 8.23
CA ASP A 13 7.96 -0.72 8.18
C ASP A 13 6.85 -0.25 7.24
N ASP A 14 6.70 -0.86 6.06
CA ASP A 14 5.61 -0.53 5.14
C ASP A 14 4.23 -0.70 5.80
N VAL A 15 4.03 -1.81 6.53
CA VAL A 15 2.78 -2.06 7.24
C VAL A 15 2.55 -1.04 8.35
N SER A 16 3.62 -0.63 9.04
CA SER A 16 3.53 0.40 10.08
C SER A 16 3.14 1.76 9.50
N VAL A 17 3.71 2.12 8.34
CA VAL A 17 3.36 3.35 7.60
C VAL A 17 1.90 3.31 7.15
N LEU A 18 1.42 2.19 6.59
CA LEU A 18 0.01 2.02 6.22
C LEU A 18 -0.92 2.17 7.43
N LYS A 19 -0.55 1.56 8.57
CA LYS A 19 -1.33 1.64 9.82
C LYS A 19 -1.52 3.07 10.33
N ASN A 20 -0.55 3.96 10.08
CA ASN A 20 -0.67 5.36 10.46
C ASN A 20 -1.76 6.11 9.69
N VAL A 21 -2.25 5.58 8.56
CA VAL A 21 -3.25 6.22 7.70
C VAL A 21 -4.50 5.37 7.45
N LEU A 22 -4.62 4.20 8.10
CA LEU A 22 -5.78 3.30 7.97
C LEU A 22 -7.11 3.96 8.37
N PHE A 23 -7.07 4.96 9.26
CA PHE A 23 -8.27 5.66 9.71
C PHE A 23 -8.97 6.46 8.60
N LEU A 24 -8.30 6.69 7.47
CA LEU A 24 -8.85 7.41 6.32
C LEU A 24 -9.71 6.50 5.43
N GLU A 25 -9.31 5.23 5.28
CA GLU A 25 -9.89 4.33 4.29
C GLU A 25 -10.21 2.97 4.95
N PRO A 26 -11.48 2.73 5.33
CA PRO A 26 -11.90 1.49 5.98
C PRO A 26 -11.55 0.24 5.17
N GLY A 27 -11.60 0.33 3.82
CA GLY A 27 -11.25 -0.77 2.92
C GLY A 27 -9.80 -1.25 3.05
N LEU A 28 -8.87 -0.37 3.46
CA LEU A 28 -7.49 -0.77 3.75
C LEU A 28 -7.35 -1.55 5.06
N THR A 29 -8.28 -1.35 6.00
CA THR A 29 -8.25 -2.06 7.28
C THR A 29 -8.38 -3.55 7.04
N ASP A 30 -9.35 -3.95 6.22
CA ASP A 30 -9.58 -5.34 5.82
C ASP A 30 -8.32 -5.98 5.19
N VAL A 31 -7.60 -5.24 4.34
CA VAL A 31 -6.35 -5.72 3.73
C VAL A 31 -5.25 -5.90 4.77
N THR A 32 -5.10 -4.97 5.71
CA THR A 32 -4.08 -5.06 6.77
C THR A 32 -4.38 -6.14 7.82
N GLU A 33 -5.65 -6.51 8.00
CA GLU A 33 -6.06 -7.63 8.85
C GLU A 33 -5.82 -8.98 8.18
N CYS A 34 -5.86 -9.02 6.84
CA CYS A 34 -5.61 -10.23 6.03
C CYS A 34 -4.12 -10.44 5.66
N LEU A 35 -3.19 -9.75 6.32
CA LEU A 35 -1.76 -9.89 6.04
C LEU A 35 -1.24 -11.28 6.42
N HIS A 36 -0.62 -11.96 5.46
CA HIS A 36 0.02 -13.25 5.69
C HIS A 36 1.53 -13.09 5.90
N PRO A 37 2.10 -13.51 7.04
CA PRO A 37 3.54 -13.39 7.26
C PRO A 37 4.32 -14.27 6.28
N VAL A 38 5.41 -13.73 5.74
CA VAL A 38 6.36 -14.42 4.85
C VAL A 38 7.79 -14.08 5.26
N ILE A 39 8.77 -14.79 4.70
CA ILE A 39 10.18 -14.47 4.96
C ILE A 39 10.46 -13.04 4.48
N GLY A 40 10.82 -12.15 5.41
CA GLY A 40 11.17 -10.76 5.12
C GLY A 40 9.99 -9.78 5.10
N GLY A 41 8.76 -10.18 5.49
CA GLY A 41 7.64 -9.24 5.59
C GLY A 41 6.26 -9.90 5.61
N TYR A 42 5.30 -9.26 4.95
CA TYR A 42 3.90 -9.62 4.87
C TYR A 42 3.44 -9.66 3.42
N PHE A 43 2.76 -10.73 3.05
CA PHE A 43 2.07 -10.85 1.77
C PHE A 43 0.64 -10.37 1.90
N ALA A 44 0.21 -9.57 0.93
CA ALA A 44 -1.12 -8.98 0.86
C ALA A 44 -1.65 -9.03 -0.56
N ILE A 45 -2.97 -9.17 -0.70
CA ILE A 45 -3.67 -9.05 -1.98
C ILE A 45 -4.54 -7.81 -1.90
N PHE A 46 -4.27 -6.83 -2.75
CA PHE A 46 -5.05 -5.61 -2.87
C PHE A 46 -5.97 -5.71 -4.09
N SER A 47 -7.22 -5.25 -3.97
CA SER A 47 -8.00 -4.91 -5.16
C SER A 47 -7.51 -3.59 -5.77
N GLU A 48 -7.95 -3.28 -6.99
CA GLU A 48 -7.70 -1.97 -7.60
C GLU A 48 -8.21 -0.81 -6.73
N THR A 49 -9.39 -0.96 -6.12
CA THR A 49 -9.91 0.02 -5.17
C THR A 49 -8.98 0.18 -3.97
N ASN A 50 -8.51 -0.92 -3.36
CA ASN A 50 -7.59 -0.82 -2.23
C ASN A 50 -6.25 -0.22 -2.62
N ILE A 51 -5.77 -0.42 -3.84
CA ILE A 51 -4.57 0.27 -4.33
C ILE A 51 -4.80 1.78 -4.36
N GLN A 52 -5.93 2.23 -4.93
CA GLN A 52 -6.22 3.64 -5.02
C GLN A 52 -6.38 4.28 -3.63
N GLU A 53 -7.13 3.62 -2.73
CA GLU A 53 -7.26 4.01 -1.33
C GLU A 53 -5.90 4.12 -0.64
N ALA A 54 -5.00 3.13 -0.84
CA ALA A 54 -3.66 3.16 -0.26
C ALA A 54 -2.85 4.36 -0.77
N LEU A 55 -2.88 4.64 -2.07
CA LEU A 55 -2.15 5.75 -2.66
C LEU A 55 -2.67 7.10 -2.16
N ASP A 56 -3.99 7.26 -2.05
CA ASP A 56 -4.62 8.48 -1.54
C ASP A 56 -4.32 8.69 -0.05
N ALA A 57 -4.43 7.63 0.76
CA ALA A 57 -4.10 7.67 2.18
C ALA A 57 -2.61 7.99 2.42
N LEU A 58 -1.69 7.43 1.63
CA LEU A 58 -0.25 7.72 1.73
C LEU A 58 0.08 9.15 1.27
N SER A 59 -0.58 9.64 0.22
CA SER A 59 -0.45 11.04 -0.23
C SER A 59 -0.93 12.02 0.84
N TYR A 60 -2.09 11.75 1.46
CA TYR A 60 -2.58 12.52 2.60
C TYR A 60 -1.62 12.42 3.79
N GLY A 61 -1.11 11.22 4.08
CA GLY A 61 -0.12 10.96 5.12
C GLY A 61 1.12 11.85 4.96
N TYR A 62 1.68 11.90 3.75
CA TYR A 62 2.81 12.76 3.41
C TYR A 62 2.53 14.26 3.61
N GLN A 63 1.36 14.73 3.17
CA GLN A 63 1.03 16.15 3.16
C GLN A 63 0.58 16.68 4.54
N THR A 64 -0.09 15.85 5.33
CA THR A 64 -0.87 16.30 6.49
C THR A 64 -0.52 15.59 7.79
N VAL A 65 -0.23 14.29 7.74
CA VAL A 65 0.00 13.48 8.97
C VAL A 65 1.47 13.51 9.39
N ALA A 66 2.40 13.48 8.43
CA ALA A 66 3.82 13.42 8.70
C ALA A 66 4.30 14.61 9.54
N GLN A 67 4.96 14.31 10.65
CA GLN A 67 5.50 15.29 11.60
C GLN A 67 7.03 15.45 11.46
N SER A 68 7.66 14.61 10.62
CA SER A 68 9.10 14.65 10.36
C SER A 68 9.44 14.36 8.89
N GLU A 69 10.63 14.77 8.47
CA GLU A 69 11.15 14.44 7.13
C GLU A 69 11.39 12.93 6.94
N THR A 70 11.63 12.20 8.02
CA THR A 70 11.72 10.74 7.99
C THR A 70 10.36 10.14 7.64
N GLU A 71 9.29 10.53 8.34
CA GLU A 71 7.93 10.02 8.04
C GLU A 71 7.47 10.40 6.64
N LYS A 72 7.75 11.64 6.19
CA LYS A 72 7.48 12.04 4.80
C LYS A 72 8.18 11.11 3.81
N ARG A 73 9.44 10.79 4.06
CA ARG A 73 10.19 9.85 3.21
C ARG A 73 9.57 8.46 3.24
N ASP A 74 9.13 7.99 4.39
CA ASP A 74 8.52 6.66 4.54
C ASP A 74 7.18 6.57 3.78
N TYR A 75 6.31 7.58 3.89
CA TYR A 75 5.09 7.67 3.09
C TYR A 75 5.39 7.68 1.58
N LEU A 76 6.36 8.50 1.16
CA LEU A 76 6.74 8.60 -0.25
C LEU A 76 7.33 7.30 -0.81
N ASN A 77 8.19 6.63 -0.03
CA ASN A 77 8.80 5.36 -0.41
C ASN A 77 7.73 4.28 -0.62
N LEU A 78 6.77 4.18 0.30
CA LEU A 78 5.70 3.21 0.18
C LEU A 78 4.76 3.53 -0.99
N TYR A 79 4.40 4.80 -1.20
CA TYR A 79 3.62 5.24 -2.34
C TYR A 79 4.28 4.84 -3.68
N GLN A 80 5.58 5.07 -3.80
CA GLN A 80 6.36 4.71 -5.00
C GLN A 80 6.45 3.19 -5.18
N LYS A 81 6.62 2.44 -4.09
CA LYS A 81 6.65 0.97 -4.12
C LYS A 81 5.33 0.39 -4.64
N ILE A 82 4.20 0.89 -4.16
CA ILE A 82 2.86 0.46 -4.61
C ILE A 82 2.66 0.82 -6.08
N THR A 83 2.93 2.07 -6.46
CA THR A 83 2.82 2.56 -7.85
C THR A 83 3.66 1.74 -8.84
N LYS A 84 4.89 1.38 -8.46
CA LYS A 84 5.76 0.57 -9.31
C LYS A 84 5.19 -0.84 -9.50
N LYS A 85 4.75 -1.48 -8.42
CA LYS A 85 4.20 -2.85 -8.47
C LYS A 85 2.90 -2.93 -9.28
N THR A 86 2.07 -1.90 -9.25
CA THR A 86 0.82 -1.85 -10.02
C THR A 86 1.08 -1.59 -11.50
N SER A 87 2.09 -0.79 -11.82
CA SER A 87 2.56 -0.55 -13.19
C SER A 87 3.18 -1.81 -13.83
N ASP A 88 4.06 -2.50 -13.10
CA ASP A 88 4.69 -3.75 -13.55
C ASP A 88 3.63 -4.84 -13.84
N ALA A 89 2.65 -4.98 -12.95
CA ALA A 89 1.51 -5.91 -13.13
C ALA A 89 0.57 -5.51 -14.28
N GLY A 90 0.56 -4.24 -14.71
CA GLY A 90 -0.14 -3.79 -15.91
C GLY A 90 0.56 -4.19 -17.22
N MET A 91 1.89 -4.25 -17.19
CA MET A 91 2.72 -4.59 -18.35
C MET A 91 2.70 -6.09 -18.65
N GLU A 92 2.71 -6.95 -17.62
CA GLU A 92 2.63 -8.41 -17.78
C GLU A 92 1.26 -8.91 -18.26
N ALA A 93 0.17 -8.21 -17.93
CA ALA A 93 -1.18 -8.60 -18.36
C ALA A 93 -1.49 -8.24 -19.83
N SER A 94 -0.59 -7.51 -20.51
CA SER A 94 -0.78 -6.99 -21.87
C SER A 94 0.13 -7.66 -22.93
N ALA A 95 0.86 -8.71 -22.54
CA ALA A 95 1.75 -9.50 -23.40
C ALA A 95 1.17 -10.89 -23.68
#